data_AF-A0A3L7SLX4-F1
#
_entry.id   AF-A0A3L7SLX4-F1
#
_cell.length_a   1.000
_cell.length_b   1.000
_cell.length_c   1.000
_cell.angle_alpha   90.00
_cell.angle_beta   90.00
_cell.angle_gamma   90.00
#
_symmetry.space_group_name_H-M   'P 1'
#
loop_
_entity.id
_entity.type
_entity.pdbx_description
1 polymer ?
#
loop_
_entity_poly.entity_id
_entity_poly.type
_entity_poly.pdbx_seq_one_letter_code
_entity_poly.pdbx_strand_id
1 'polypeptide(L)'
;MPATMPTIQTDAVFAADAVNELLDFVVRDPRFPTLGLRGAITLVVGRRLGTPPSEELVTLMARAFWDAWDDRLNEYEEAPPASTSLDDDD
;
A
#
# COMPACT_ATOMS: atom_id res chain seq x y z
N MET A 1 -33.87 0.19 21.77
CA MET A 1 -33.36 -0.07 20.41
C MET A 1 -31.89 -0.42 20.54
N PRO A 2 -31.39 -1.57 20.06
CA PRO A 2 -29.97 -1.85 20.09
C PRO A 2 -29.28 -0.95 19.04
N ALA A 3 -28.22 -0.26 19.45
CA ALA A 3 -27.39 0.51 18.55
C ALA A 3 -26.72 -0.45 17.56
N THR A 4 -27.10 -0.38 16.29
CA THR A 4 -26.36 -1.04 15.21
C THR A 4 -24.99 -0.37 15.16
N MET A 5 -23.99 -1.01 15.76
CA MET A 5 -22.61 -0.62 15.55
C MET A 5 -22.36 -0.67 14.04
N PRO A 6 -21.81 0.38 13.41
CA PRO A 6 -21.35 0.27 12.05
C PRO A 6 -20.20 -0.73 12.09
N THR A 7 -20.48 -1.97 11.70
CA THR A 7 -19.43 -2.88 11.26
C THR A 7 -18.76 -2.14 10.13
N ILE A 8 -17.58 -1.58 10.39
CA ILE A 8 -16.68 -1.14 9.34
C ILE A 8 -16.37 -2.44 8.59
N GLN A 9 -17.21 -2.77 7.61
CA GLN A 9 -16.86 -3.70 6.56
C GLN A 9 -15.79 -2.95 5.79
N THR A 10 -14.55 -3.03 6.30
CA THR A 10 -13.35 -2.81 5.52
C THR A 10 -13.40 -3.88 4.46
N ASP A 11 -14.08 -3.55 3.37
CA ASP A 11 -14.23 -4.38 2.20
C ASP A 11 -12.80 -4.77 1.77
N ALA A 12 -12.56 -6.04 1.44
CA ALA A 12 -11.22 -6.48 1.06
C ALA A 12 -10.71 -5.65 -0.14
N VAL A 13 -11.62 -5.20 -0.99
CA VAL A 13 -11.39 -4.28 -2.10
C VAL A 13 -10.88 -2.92 -1.60
N PHE A 14 -11.48 -2.36 -0.56
CA PHE A 14 -11.05 -1.09 0.03
C PHE A 14 -9.61 -1.17 0.52
N ALA A 15 -9.26 -2.25 1.24
CA ALA A 15 -7.92 -2.43 1.78
C ALA A 15 -6.88 -2.60 0.66
N ALA A 16 -7.19 -3.42 -0.35
CA ALA A 16 -6.32 -3.62 -1.50
C ALA A 16 -6.08 -2.32 -2.29
N ASP A 17 -7.14 -1.55 -2.56
CA ASP A 17 -7.02 -0.28 -3.27
C ASP A 17 -6.21 0.75 -2.47
N ALA A 18 -6.41 0.81 -1.15
CA ALA A 18 -5.66 1.71 -0.28
C ALA A 18 -4.18 1.31 -0.18
N VAL A 19 -3.87 0.01 -0.14
CA VAL A 19 -2.48 -0.49 -0.19
C VAL A 19 -1.83 -0.16 -1.53
N ASN A 20 -2.52 -0.37 -2.65
CA ASN A 20 -2.00 -0.01 -3.97
C ASN A 20 -1.72 1.48 -4.11
N GLU A 21 -2.61 2.34 -3.60
CA GLU A 21 -2.39 3.77 -3.55
C GLU A 21 -1.20 4.14 -2.63
N LEU A 22 -1.01 3.44 -1.52
CA LEU A 22 0.14 3.64 -0.63
C LEU A 22 1.46 3.24 -1.29
N LEU A 23 1.48 2.12 -2.03
CA LEU A 23 2.66 1.71 -2.81
C LEU A 23 3.05 2.78 -3.82
N ASP A 24 2.07 3.35 -4.54
CA ASP A 24 2.33 4.44 -5.49
C ASP A 24 2.80 5.72 -4.79
N PHE A 25 2.17 6.06 -3.65
CA PHE A 25 2.53 7.24 -2.86
C PHE A 25 3.98 7.18 -2.36
N VAL A 26 4.42 6.03 -1.85
CA VAL A 26 5.77 5.84 -1.33
C VAL A 26 6.83 6.03 -2.41
N VAL A 27 6.54 5.60 -3.65
CA VAL A 27 7.50 5.66 -4.76
C VAL A 27 7.48 7.04 -5.45
N ARG A 28 6.30 7.66 -5.58
CA ARG A 28 6.10 8.83 -6.45
C ARG A 28 5.86 10.15 -5.74
N ASP A 29 5.39 10.14 -4.49
CA ASP A 29 5.05 11.38 -3.80
C ASP A 29 6.28 11.99 -3.10
N PRO A 30 6.70 13.22 -3.48
CA PRO A 30 7.87 13.86 -2.91
C PRO A 30 7.70 14.23 -1.43
N ARG A 31 6.48 14.17 -0.88
CA ARG A 31 6.22 14.43 0.54
C ARG A 31 6.46 13.21 1.40
N PHE A 32 6.58 12.02 0.82
CA PHE A 32 6.77 10.77 1.56
C PHE A 32 7.97 10.82 2.52
N PRO A 33 9.18 11.30 2.14
CA PRO A 33 10.34 11.35 3.05
C PRO A 33 10.09 12.20 4.31
N THR A 34 9.18 13.18 4.24
CA THR A 34 8.84 14.04 5.39
C THR A 34 7.72 13.43 6.24
N LEU A 35 6.75 12.76 5.61
CA LEU A 35 5.57 12.21 6.27
C LEU A 35 5.82 10.83 6.89
N GLY A 36 6.67 10.03 6.24
CA GLY A 36 6.82 8.61 6.51
C GLY A 36 5.55 7.81 6.22
N LEU A 37 5.63 6.50 6.48
CA LEU A 37 4.55 5.56 6.23
C LEU A 37 3.27 5.90 7.02
N ARG A 38 3.39 6.25 8.30
CA ARG A 38 2.24 6.62 9.14
C ARG A 38 1.49 7.84 8.58
N GLY A 39 2.22 8.86 8.14
CA GLY A 39 1.63 10.05 7.54
C GLY A 39 0.96 9.76 6.19
N ALA A 40 1.59 8.93 5.35
CA ALA A 40 1.01 8.49 4.09
C ALA A 40 -0.30 7.72 4.30
N ILE A 41 -0.33 6.75 5.23
CA ILE A 41 -1.54 5.99 5.59
C ILE A 41 -2.64 6.93 6.09
N THR A 42 -2.29 7.87 6.96
CA THR A 42 -3.25 8.84 7.51
C THR A 42 -3.89 9.68 6.39
N LEU A 43 -3.11 10.10 5.40
CA LEU A 43 -3.62 10.86 4.26
C LEU A 43 -4.47 10.01 3.32
N VAL A 44 -3.96 8.86 2.88
CA VAL A 44 -4.64 7.99 1.91
C VAL A 44 -5.95 7.46 2.49
N VAL A 45 -5.87 6.83 3.66
CA VAL A 45 -7.04 6.24 4.32
C VAL A 45 -7.97 7.33 4.84
N GLY A 46 -7.43 8.42 5.38
CA GLY A 46 -8.23 9.53 5.88
C GLY A 46 -9.04 10.24 4.79
N ARG A 47 -8.48 10.39 3.58
CA ARG A 47 -9.21 10.90 2.41
C ARG A 47 -10.38 10.00 2.03
N ARG A 48 -10.18 8.68 2.06
CA ARG A 48 -11.21 7.70 1.72
C ARG A 48 -12.33 7.62 2.76
N LEU A 49 -11.98 7.72 4.04
CA LEU A 49 -12.95 7.71 5.14
C LEU A 49 -13.63 9.07 5.36
N GLY A 50 -13.05 10.17 4.84
CA GLY A 50 -13.49 11.54 5.13
C GLY A 50 -13.16 12.01 6.55
N THR A 51 -12.42 11.20 7.32
CA THR A 51 -12.04 11.46 8.72
C THR A 51 -10.67 10.80 9.00
N PRO A 52 -9.86 11.32 9.94
CA PRO A 52 -8.62 10.65 10.32
C PRO A 52 -8.87 9.19 10.74
N PRO A 53 -8.08 8.22 10.21
CA PRO A 53 -8.21 6.82 10.59
C PRO A 53 -7.83 6.60 12.05
N SER A 54 -8.41 5.57 12.67
CA SER A 54 -8.00 5.12 14.01
C SER A 54 -6.57 4.57 13.99
N GLU A 55 -5.91 4.58 15.15
CA GLU A 55 -4.55 4.02 15.27
C GLU A 55 -4.48 2.52 14.96
N GLU A 56 -5.53 1.77 15.30
CA GLU A 56 -5.66 0.36 14.94
C GLU A 56 -5.68 0.17 13.42
N LEU A 57 -6.47 0.98 12.71
CA LEU A 57 -6.54 0.91 11.25
C LEU A 57 -5.22 1.31 10.60
N VAL A 58 -4.55 2.33 11.14
CA VAL A 58 -3.22 2.73 10.66
C VAL A 58 -2.22 1.59 10.82
N THR A 59 -2.25 0.88 11.96
CA THR A 59 -1.37 -0.26 12.22
C THR A 59 -1.67 -1.42 11.28
N LEU A 60 -2.95 -1.73 11.05
CA LEU A 60 -3.38 -2.78 10.12
C LEU A 60 -2.94 -2.48 8.69
N MET A 61 -3.12 -1.23 8.24
CA MET A 61 -2.71 -0.79 6.91
C MET A 61 -1.20 -0.78 6.73
N ALA A 62 -0.43 -0.44 7.78
CA ALA A 62 1.03 -0.51 7.74
C ALA A 62 1.52 -1.94 7.55
N ARG A 63 0.89 -2.91 8.22
CA ARG A 63 1.22 -4.33 8.05
C ARG A 63 0.89 -4.81 6.64
N ALA A 64 -0.32 -4.54 6.16
CA ALA A 64 -0.73 -4.91 4.81
C ALA A 64 0.15 -4.27 3.72
N PHE A 65 0.62 -3.04 3.94
CA PHE A 65 1.59 -2.40 3.07
C PHE A 65 2.91 -3.14 3.01
N TRP A 66 3.48 -3.52 4.16
CA TRP A 66 4.77 -4.23 4.18
C TRP A 66 4.67 -5.63 3.58
N ASP A 67 3.58 -6.35 3.85
CA ASP A 67 3.32 -7.65 3.24
C ASP A 67 3.29 -7.51 1.70
N ALA A 68 2.56 -6.53 1.16
CA ALA A 68 2.49 -6.29 -0.29
C ALA A 68 3.80 -5.75 -0.89
N TRP A 69 4.59 -5.00 -0.12
CA TRP A 69 5.90 -4.50 -0.56
C TRP A 69 6.91 -5.63 -0.68
N ASP A 70 6.90 -6.57 0.28
CA ASP A 70 7.76 -7.76 0.26
C ASP A 70 7.40 -8.68 -0.90
N ASP A 71 6.11 -8.95 -1.11
CA ASP A 71 5.62 -9.72 -2.27
C ASP A 71 6.12 -9.13 -3.59
N ARG A 72 6.04 -7.79 -3.73
CA ARG A 72 6.50 -7.11 -4.94
C ARG A 72 8.02 -7.18 -5.11
N LEU A 73 8.79 -7.10 -4.03
CA LEU A 73 10.25 -7.29 -4.08
C LEU A 73 10.60 -8.71 -4.52
N ASN A 74 9.93 -9.72 -3.94
CA ASN A 74 10.13 -11.12 -4.31
C ASN A 74 9.81 -11.37 -5.79
N GLU A 75 8.74 -10.78 -6.34
CA GLU A 75 8.42 -10.85 -7.78
C GLU A 75 9.52 -10.24 -8.66
N TYR A 76 10.15 -9.13 -8.22
CA TYR A 76 11.28 -8.54 -8.94
C TYR A 76 12.55 -9.39 -8.88
N GLU A 77 12.79 -10.09 -7.77
CA GLU A 77 13.96 -10.96 -7.59
C GLU A 77 13.81 -12.30 -8.32
N GLU A 78 12.60 -12.84 -8.42
CA GLU A 78 12.30 -14.07 -9.17
C GLU A 78 12.17 -13.83 -10.69
N ALA A 79 12.06 -12.58 -11.14
CA ALA A 79 12.11 -12.26 -12.56
C ALA A 79 13.52 -12.60 -13.09
N PRO A 80 13.66 -13.54 -14.04
CA PRO A 80 14.96 -13.86 -14.60
C PRO A 80 15.58 -12.56 -15.14
N PRO A 81 16.89 -12.32 -14.94
CA PRO A 81 17.53 -11.14 -15.49
C PRO A 81 17.19 -11.14 -16.97
N ALA A 82 16.62 -10.04 -17.47
CA ALA A 82 16.27 -9.90 -18.87
C ALA A 82 17.48 -10.39 -19.67
N SER A 83 17.31 -11.52 -20.37
CA SER A 83 18.34 -12.00 -21.27
C SER A 83 18.59 -10.88 -22.25
N THR A 84 19.63 -10.09 -22.00
CA THR A 84 20.35 -9.40 -23.05
C THR A 84 20.80 -10.52 -23.97
N SER A 85 19.95 -10.82 -24.95
CA SER A 85 20.37 -11.47 -26.17
C SER A 85 21.52 -10.62 -26.68
N LEU A 86 22.74 -11.06 -26.39
CA LEU A 86 23.90 -10.67 -27.15
C LEU A 86 23.56 -11.15 -28.56
N ASP A 87 23.14 -10.24 -29.43
CA ASP A 87 23.21 -10.48 -30.87
C ASP A 87 24.70 -10.70 -31.17
N ASP A 88 25.11 -11.96 -31.19
CA ASP A 88 26.30 -12.43 -31.90
C ASP A 88 26.01 -12.24 -33.40
N ASP A 89 26.27 -11.02 -33.88
CA ASP A 89 26.36 -10.69 -35.31
C ASP A 89 27.78 -11.13 -35.77
N ASP A 90 27.88 -12.33 -36.34
CA ASP A 90 29.06 -12.85 -37.06
C ASP A 90 28.66 -13.21 -38.52
#